data_AF-A0A914R7J3-F1
#
_entry.id   AF-A0A914R7J3-F1
#
_cell.length_a   1.000
_cell.length_b   1.000
_cell.length_c   1.000
_cell.angle_alpha   90.00
_cell.angle_beta   90.00
_cell.angle_gamma   90.00
#
_symmetry.space_group_name_H-M   'P 1'
#
loop_
_entity.id
_entity.type
_entity.pdbx_description
1 polymer ?
#
loop_
_entity_poly.entity_id
_entity_poly.type
_entity_poly.pdbx_seq_one_letter_code
_entity_poly.pdbx_strand_id
1 'polypeptide(L)' 'MKTCQSCFQQIHRNAPICPMCKSKSRSKNPKKPKRKVQE' A
#
# COMPACT_ATOMS: atom_id res chain seq x y z
N MET A 1 0.87 -11.80 3.47
CA MET A 1 -0.41 -11.31 2.92
C MET A 1 -0.91 -10.12 3.74
N LYS A 2 -1.82 -9.30 3.19
CA LYS A 2 -2.60 -8.30 3.93
C LYS A 2 -4.05 -8.34 3.45
N THR A 3 -4.97 -7.88 4.29
CA THR A 3 -6.38 -7.76 3.92
C THR A 3 -6.63 -6.38 3.33
N CYS A 4 -7.34 -6.31 2.20
CA CYS A 4 -7.79 -5.03 1.65
C CYS A 4 -8.82 -4.40 2.60
N GLN A 5 -8.70 -3.10 2.89
CA GLN A 5 -9.67 -2.41 3.76
C GLN A 5 -10.99 -2.05 3.05
N SER A 6 -11.06 -2.18 1.73
CA SER A 6 -12.27 -1.88 0.96
C SER A 6 -13.09 -3.13 0.66
N CYS A 7 -12.46 -4.22 0.19
CA CYS A 7 -13.17 -5.44 -0.20
C CYS A 7 -12.89 -6.63 0.71
N PHE A 8 -12.07 -6.47 1.74
CA PHE A 8 -11.73 -7.51 2.72
C PHE A 8 -11.10 -8.80 2.16
N GLN A 9 -10.71 -8.80 0.88
CA GLN A 9 -9.98 -9.90 0.26
C GLN A 9 -8.50 -9.90 0.66
N GLN A 10 -7.89 -11.10 0.65
CA GLN A 10 -6.46 -11.28 0.86
C GLN A 10 -5.67 -10.82 -0.38
N ILE A 11 -4.69 -9.94 -0.17
CA ILE A 11 -3.82 -9.39 -1.23
C ILE A 11 -2.34 -9.46 -0.80
N HIS A 12 -1.41 -9.35 -1.74
CA HIS A 12 0.02 -9.33 -1.42
C HIS A 12 0.36 -8.16 -0.48
N ARG A 13 1.23 -8.39 0.52
CA ARG A 13 1.52 -7.41 1.60
C ARG A 13 2.03 -6.08 1.05
N ASN A 14 2.82 -6.15 -0.02
CA ASN A 14 3.40 -4.98 -0.69
C ASN A 14 2.61 -4.50 -1.90
N ALA A 15 1.42 -5.06 -2.17
CA ALA A 15 0.59 -4.61 -3.29
C ALA A 15 0.23 -3.12 -3.10
N PRO A 16 0.55 -2.23 -4.06
CA PRO A 16 0.25 -0.80 -3.94
C PRO A 16 -1.26 -0.52 -4.05
N ILE A 17 -1.98 -1.39 -4.75
CA ILE A 17 -3.43 -1.35 -4.97
C ILE A 17 -4.02 -2.76 -4.77
N CYS A 18 -5.32 -2.84 -4.48
CA CYS A 18 -6.03 -4.11 -4.51
C CYS A 18 -6.30 -4.54 -5.96
N PRO A 19 -5.99 -5.78 -6.39
CA PRO A 19 -6.30 -6.24 -7.74
C PRO A 19 -7.81 -6.42 -7.97
N MET A 20 -8.60 -6.63 -6.91
CA MET A 20 -10.05 -6.86 -7.03
C MET A 20 -10.84 -5.56 -7.13
N CYS A 21 -10.57 -4.60 -6.26
CA CYS A 21 -11.34 -3.36 -6.18
C CYS A 21 -10.57 -2.10 -6.58
N LYS A 22 -9.28 -2.22 -6.93
CA LYS A 22 -8.38 -1.13 -7.32
C LYS A 22 -8.14 -0.05 -6.24
N SER A 23 -8.73 -0.17 -5.06
CA SER A 23 -8.48 0.72 -3.92
C SER A 23 -7.01 0.75 -3.54
N LYS A 24 -6.50 1.97 -3.30
CA LYS A 24 -5.11 2.21 -2.91
C LYS A 24 -4.86 1.61 -1.53
N SER A 25 -3.83 0.78 -1.41
CA SER A 25 -3.49 0.19 -0.13
C SER A 25 -2.46 1.05 0.60
N ARG A 26 -2.77 1.47 1.83
CA ARG A 26 -1.81 2.18 2.68
C ARG A 26 -0.80 1.17 3.25
N SER A 27 0.44 1.18 2.76
CA SER A 27 1.53 0.44 3.41
C SER A 27 1.78 1.03 4.79
N LYS A 28 1.72 0.22 5.84
CA LYS A 28 2.06 0.64 7.22
C LYS A 28 3.56 0.84 7.43
N ASN A 29 4.40 0.33 6.52
CA ASN A 29 5.82 0.65 6.56
C ASN A 29 6.04 1.93 5.74
N PRO A 30 6.26 3.10 6.37
CA PRO A 30 6.73 4.26 5.64
C PRO A 30 8.00 3.84 4.93
N LYS A 31 8.01 3.87 3.59
CA LYS A 31 9.29 3.83 2.86
C LYS A 31 10.10 4.97 3.46
N LYS A 32 11.29 4.67 4.00
CA LYS A 32 12.25 5.65 4.55
C LYS A 32 12.06 6.97 3.81
N PRO A 33 11.81 8.10 4.50
CA PRO A 33 11.63 9.36 3.81
C PRO A 33 12.83 9.53 2.88
N LYS A 34 12.60 9.46 1.57
CA LYS A 34 13.60 9.89 0.59
C LYS A 34 13.87 11.33 1.00
N ARG A 35 15.08 11.62 1.47
CA ARG A 35 15.53 13.00 1.73
C ARG A 35 15.08 13.80 0.51
N LYS A 36 14.13 14.71 0.69
CA LYS A 36 13.85 15.72 -0.33
C LYS A 36 15.15 16.53 -0.40
N VAL A 37 15.85 16.47 -1.52
CA VAL A 37 16.79 17.53 -1.86
C VAL A 37 15.90 18.76 -2.05
N GLN A 38 15.89 19.62 -1.04
CA GLN A 38 15.58 21.03 -1.21
C GLN A 38 16.93 21.73 -1.13
N GLU A 39 17.56 21.87 -2.30
CA GLU A 39 18.24 23.09 -2.77
C GLU A 39 18.23 23.04 -4.30
#